data_AF-A0A7Z9FBI0-F1
#
_entry.id   AF-A0A7Z9FBI0-F1
#
_cell.length_a   1.000
_cell.length_b   1.000
_cell.length_c   1.000
_cell.angle_alpha   90.00
_cell.angle_beta   90.00
_cell.angle_gamma   90.00
#
_symmetry.space_group_name_H-M   'P 1'
#
loop_
_entity.id
_entity.type
_entity.pdbx_description
1 polymer ?
#
loop_
_entity_poly.entity_id
_entity_poly.type
_entity_poly.pdbx_seq_one_letter_code
_entity_poly.pdbx_strand_id
1 'polypeptide(L)'
;MTGRISLVDLDTPDVLTQLLFDGATKMLGRVPNSHRVAAHAPFMQMMLTPFTAVMQREGGGSVLTSKLKEMVIIKTSHVNGCKY
;
A
#
# COMPACT_ATOMS: atom_id res chain seq x y z
N MET A 1 10.86 23.36 1.24
CA MET A 1 10.15 22.10 0.95
C MET A 1 8.70 22.28 1.35
N THR A 2 7.84 22.71 0.43
CA THR A 2 6.47 23.15 0.76
C THR A 2 5.38 22.30 0.09
N GLY A 3 5.70 21.02 -0.23
CA GLY A 3 4.82 20.17 -1.06
C GLY A 3 4.73 18.71 -0.62
N ARG A 4 4.86 18.40 0.68
CA ARG A 4 4.62 17.03 1.17
C ARG A 4 3.13 16.84 1.46
N ILE A 5 2.54 15.79 0.87
CA ILE A 5 1.17 15.39 1.16
C ILE A 5 1.11 14.91 2.62
N SER A 6 0.14 15.40 3.37
CA SER A 6 -0.07 15.02 4.78
C SER A 6 -0.59 13.59 4.89
N LEU A 7 -0.30 12.94 6.02
CA LEU A 7 -0.92 11.67 6.38
C LEU A 7 -2.33 11.95 6.88
N VAL A 8 -3.34 11.27 6.34
CA VAL A 8 -4.69 11.31 6.91
C VAL A 8 -4.69 10.60 8.27
N ASP A 9 -5.35 11.17 9.27
CA ASP A 9 -5.45 10.59 10.60
C ASP A 9 -6.35 9.35 10.62
N LEU A 10 -6.00 8.39 11.48
CA LEU A 10 -6.67 7.09 11.53
C LEU A 10 -8.10 7.19 12.08
N ASP A 11 -8.41 8.25 12.83
CA ASP A 11 -9.73 8.57 13.41
C ASP A 11 -10.52 9.58 12.56
N THR A 12 -10.18 9.72 11.27
CA THR A 12 -10.91 10.60 10.34
C THR A 12 -12.42 10.30 10.31
N PRO A 13 -13.30 11.32 10.28
CA PRO A 13 -14.74 11.12 10.15
C PRO A 13 -15.18 10.68 8.74
N ASP A 14 -14.27 10.68 7.76
CA ASP A 14 -14.59 10.26 6.39
C ASP A 14 -14.82 8.74 6.30
N VAL A 15 -16.07 8.37 6.03
CA VAL A 15 -16.52 6.96 6.02
C VAL A 15 -15.77 6.13 4.98
N LEU A 16 -15.48 6.71 3.82
CA LEU A 16 -14.81 5.98 2.74
C LEU A 16 -13.35 5.69 3.09
N THR A 17 -12.66 6.65 3.70
CA THR A 17 -11.31 6.46 4.21
C THR A 17 -11.26 5.45 5.37
N GLN A 18 -12.24 5.47 6.26
CA GLN A 18 -12.35 4.45 7.32
C GLN A 18 -12.51 3.04 6.72
N LEU A 19 -13.35 2.89 5.69
CA LEU A 19 -13.49 1.61 4.99
C LEU A 19 -12.16 1.14 4.37
N LEU A 20 -11.36 2.06 3.80
CA LEU A 20 -10.03 1.75 3.28
C LEU A 20 -9.10 1.24 4.40
N PHE A 21 -9.09 1.92 5.54
CA PHE A 21 -8.23 1.59 6.68
C PHE A 21 -8.60 0.27 7.33
N ASP A 22 -9.90 -0.02 7.46
CA ASP A 22 -10.40 -1.32 7.91
C ASP A 22 -9.98 -2.45 6.96
N GLY A 23 -10.13 -2.23 5.65
CA GLY A 23 -9.70 -3.19 4.63
C GLY A 23 -8.19 -3.44 4.70
N ALA A 24 -7.39 -2.37 4.78
CA ALA A 24 -5.94 -2.47 4.91
C ALA A 24 -5.54 -3.24 6.19
N THR A 25 -6.19 -2.97 7.32
CA THR A 25 -5.94 -3.66 8.58
C THR A 25 -6.28 -5.15 8.49
N LYS A 26 -7.42 -5.51 7.88
CA LYS A 26 -7.81 -6.91 7.68
C LYS A 26 -6.86 -7.66 6.74
N MET A 27 -6.35 -7.01 5.69
CA MET A 27 -5.45 -7.65 4.72
C MET A 27 -3.98 -7.68 5.15
N LEU A 28 -3.51 -6.64 5.83
CA LEU A 28 -2.08 -6.39 6.10
C LEU A 28 -1.72 -6.38 7.58
N GLY A 29 -2.71 -6.44 8.49
CA GLY A 29 -2.54 -6.34 9.94
C GLY A 29 -2.29 -4.92 10.46
N ARG A 30 -2.25 -3.92 9.59
CA ARG A 30 -2.00 -2.50 9.92
C ARG A 30 -2.42 -1.58 8.77
N VAL A 31 -2.47 -0.27 9.04
CA VAL A 31 -2.57 0.77 8.01
C VAL A 31 -1.17 1.34 7.70
N PRO A 32 -0.57 1.05 6.53
CA PRO A 32 0.70 1.66 6.14
C PRO A 32 0.59 3.17 5.93
N ASN A 33 1.66 3.93 6.19
CA ASN A 33 1.70 5.36 5.89
C ASN A 33 1.36 5.67 4.41
N SER A 34 1.57 4.73 3.48
CA SER A 34 1.35 4.93 2.05
C SER A 34 -0.13 4.93 1.76
N HIS A 35 -0.89 4.13 2.52
CA HIS A 35 -2.34 4.15 2.49
C HIS A 35 -2.88 5.43 3.13
N ARG A 36 -2.23 5.96 4.18
CA ARG A 36 -2.61 7.26 4.79
C ARG A 36 -2.34 8.45 3.86
N VAL A 37 -1.31 8.37 3.00
CA VAL A 37 -1.09 9.36 1.92
C VAL A 37 -2.08 9.14 0.77
N ALA A 38 -2.31 7.90 0.35
CA ALA A 38 -3.22 7.59 -0.74
C ALA A 38 -4.70 7.77 -0.36
N ALA A 39 -5.01 7.91 0.92
CA ALA A 39 -6.35 8.20 1.44
C ALA A 39 -6.91 9.55 0.96
N HIS A 40 -6.08 10.46 0.42
CA HIS A 40 -6.58 11.63 -0.32
C HIS A 40 -7.30 11.26 -1.63
N ALA A 41 -7.15 10.01 -2.09
CA ALA A 41 -7.86 9.41 -3.22
C ALA A 41 -8.24 7.94 -2.89
N PRO A 42 -9.20 7.73 -1.96
CA PRO A 42 -9.38 6.44 -1.29
C PRO A 42 -9.83 5.32 -2.24
N PHE A 43 -10.70 5.60 -3.22
CA PHE A 43 -11.10 4.62 -4.23
C PHE A 43 -9.91 4.07 -5.04
N MET A 44 -8.95 4.94 -5.38
CA MET A 44 -7.74 4.51 -6.09
C MET A 44 -6.95 3.52 -5.23
N GLN A 45 -6.78 3.82 -3.93
CA GLN A 45 -6.06 2.91 -3.03
C GLN A 45 -6.82 1.60 -2.81
N MET A 46 -8.15 1.62 -2.70
CA MET A 46 -8.98 0.42 -2.59
C MET A 46 -8.86 -0.51 -3.79
N MET A 47 -8.59 0.02 -4.99
CA MET A 47 -8.31 -0.80 -6.18
C MET A 47 -6.85 -1.27 -6.24
N LEU A 48 -5.90 -0.42 -5.82
CA LEU A 48 -4.47 -0.71 -5.92
C LEU A 48 -4.02 -1.77 -4.90
N THR A 49 -4.57 -1.77 -3.69
CA THR A 49 -4.22 -2.75 -2.65
C THR A 49 -4.47 -4.21 -3.07
N PRO A 50 -5.65 -4.61 -3.56
CA PRO A 50 -5.85 -5.99 -4.02
C PRO A 50 -5.02 -6.32 -5.27
N PHE A 51 -4.84 -5.37 -6.20
CA PHE A 51 -3.96 -5.58 -7.36
C PHE A 51 -2.52 -5.89 -6.93
N THR A 52 -1.96 -5.07 -6.03
CA THR A 52 -0.60 -5.28 -5.52
C THR A 52 -0.48 -6.56 -4.70
N ALA A 53 -1.51 -6.95 -3.95
CA ALA A 53 -1.54 -8.21 -3.22
C ALA A 53 -1.41 -9.42 -4.16
N VAL A 54 -2.15 -9.45 -5.27
CA VAL A 54 -2.05 -10.54 -6.28
C VAL A 54 -0.68 -10.56 -6.94
N MET A 55 -0.10 -9.39 -7.23
CA MET A 55 1.22 -9.31 -7.85
C MET A 55 2.35 -9.74 -6.91
N GLN A 56 2.25 -9.44 -5.61
CA GLN A 56 3.34 -9.67 -4.64
C GLN A 56 3.27 -11.04 -3.96
N ARG A 57 2.07 -11.57 -3.71
CA ARG A 57 1.90 -12.85 -3.02
C ARG A 57 2.09 -14.04 -3.97
N GLU A 58 2.25 -15.22 -3.38
CA GLU A 58 2.18 -16.49 -4.10
C GLU A 58 0.74 -16.80 -4.51
N GLY A 59 0.59 -17.57 -5.59
CA GLY A 59 -0.70 -17.86 -6.21
C GLY A 59 -1.02 -16.93 -7.39
N GLY A 60 -2.29 -16.88 -7.79
CA GLY A 60 -2.76 -16.02 -8.89
C GLY A 60 -2.13 -16.30 -10.27
N GLY A 61 -1.58 -17.50 -10.48
CA GLY A 61 -0.86 -17.87 -11.72
C GLY A 61 0.61 -17.44 -11.76
N SER A 62 1.15 -16.86 -10.69
CA SER A 62 2.56 -16.49 -10.60
C SER A 62 3.46 -17.70 -10.38
N VAL A 63 4.51 -17.82 -11.20
CA VAL A 63 5.56 -18.84 -11.04
C VAL A 63 6.69 -18.41 -10.08
N LEU A 64 6.75 -17.14 -9.70
CA LEU A 64 7.77 -16.60 -8.80
C LEU A 64 7.30 -16.69 -7.33
N THR A 65 8.23 -17.04 -6.45
CA THR A 65 8.00 -17.04 -4.99
C THR A 65 7.85 -15.63 -4.45
N SER A 66 7.15 -15.48 -3.33
CA SER A 66 6.99 -14.18 -2.66
C SER A 66 8.35 -13.61 -2.27
N LYS A 67 9.29 -14.47 -1.84
CA LYS A 67 10.65 -14.07 -1.48
C LYS A 67 11.40 -13.44 -2.64
N LEU A 68 11.32 -14.03 -3.84
CA LEU A 68 12.00 -13.47 -5.01
C LEU A 68 11.39 -12.14 -5.46
N LYS A 69 10.07 -12.03 -5.42
CA LYS A 69 9.36 -10.77 -5.72
C LYS A 69 9.77 -9.65 -4.77
N GLU A 70 9.86 -9.96 -3.47
CA GLU A 70 10.32 -8.98 -2.47
C GLU A 70 11.77 -8.55 -2.70
N MET A 71 12.66 -9.47 -3.10
CA MET A 71 14.03 -9.11 -3.47
C MET A 71 14.09 -8.15 -4.66
N VAL A 72 13.20 -8.32 -5.65
CA VAL A 72 13.09 -7.38 -6.78
C VAL A 72 12.60 -6.01 -6.31
N ILE A 73 11.61 -5.95 -5.42
CA ILE A 73 11.10 -4.70 -4.83
C ILE A 73 12.20 -3.96 -4.05
N ILE A 74 12.96 -4.68 -3.21
CA ILE A 74 14.06 -4.12 -2.44
C ILE A 74 15.16 -3.61 -3.37
N LYS A 75 15.58 -4.41 -4.36
CA LYS A 75 16.64 -4.00 -5.29
C LYS A 75 16.23 -2.77 -6.11
N THR A 76 14.99 -2.72 -6.58
CA THR A 76 14.44 -1.57 -7.30
C THR A 76 14.43 -0.32 -6.43
N SER A 77 13.93 -0.44 -5.20
CA SER A 77 13.91 0.67 -4.24
C SER A 77 15.31 1.18 -3.90
N HIS A 78 16.27 0.26 -3.71
CA HIS A 78 17.66 0.60 -3.42
C HIS A 78 18.33 1.34 -4.58
N VAL A 79 18.18 0.85 -5.81
CA VAL A 79 18.75 1.51 -7.02
C VAL A 79 18.16 2.90 -7.22
N ASN A 80 16.88 3.09 -6.90
CA ASN A 80 16.20 4.38 -7.01
C ASN A 80 16.41 5.31 -5.80
N GLY A 81 17.16 4.89 -4.77
CA GLY A 81 17.34 5.67 -3.55
C GLY A 81 16.04 5.97 -2.79
N CYS A 82 15.02 5.11 -2.94
CA CYS A 82 13.70 5.30 -2.34
C CYS A 82 13.76 5.03 -0.83
N LYS A 83 13.72 6.11 -0.04
CA LYS A 83 13.72 6.09 1.43
C LYS A 83 12.33 6.39 1.95
N TYR A 84 11.47 5.39 1.80
CA TYR A 84 10.10 5.39 2.28
C TYR A 84 10.02 5.08 3.78
#